data_AF-A0A935MA03-F1
#
_entry.id   AF-A0A935MA03-F1
#
_cell.length_a   1.000
_cell.length_b   1.000
_cell.length_c   1.000
_cell.angle_alpha   90.00
_cell.angle_beta   90.00
_cell.angle_gamma   90.00
#
_symmetry.space_group_name_H-M   'P 1'
#
loop_
_entity.id
_entity.type
_entity.pdbx_description
1 polymer ?
#
loop_
_entity_poly.entity_id
_entity_poly.type
_entity_poly.pdbx_seq_one_letter_code
_entity_poly.pdbx_strand_id
1 'polypeptide(L)'
;MSNKFETTLEKIIFASRWLQAPLYAGLIIGGILYTYKFLVELIHLIVHIEEITETALMLGILTLVDITMVANLLIMVIIGGYATFVSRLDLEKEVDKPEWLNKVDAGTLKVKLSGSLVGVSGIHLLQIFINIENKNLEQVTLQIIIHVVFLVSSIALAYTEK
;
A
#
# COMPACT_ATOMS: atom_id res chain seq x y z
N MET A 1 -11.51 -41.79 18.24
CA MET A 1 -10.95 -42.20 16.94
C MET A 1 -11.34 -41.12 15.95
N SER A 2 -10.42 -40.23 15.55
CA SER A 2 -10.74 -39.24 14.51
C SER A 2 -11.07 -39.98 13.21
N ASN A 3 -12.18 -39.60 12.58
CA ASN A 3 -12.63 -40.23 11.36
C ASN A 3 -11.63 -39.88 10.24
N LYS A 4 -11.23 -40.85 9.41
CA LYS A 4 -10.31 -40.62 8.28
C LYS A 4 -10.73 -39.44 7.38
N PHE A 5 -12.03 -39.16 7.30
CA PHE A 5 -12.59 -38.02 6.58
C PHE A 5 -12.18 -36.66 7.17
N GLU A 6 -12.22 -36.53 8.50
CA GLU A 6 -11.85 -35.30 9.23
C GLU A 6 -10.38 -34.96 9.01
N THR A 7 -9.47 -35.93 9.21
CA THR A 7 -8.03 -35.73 8.95
C THR A 7 -7.68 -35.44 7.49
N THR A 8 -8.49 -35.92 6.53
CA THR A 8 -8.30 -35.61 5.10
C THR A 8 -8.76 -34.18 4.79
N LEU A 9 -9.89 -33.77 5.36
CA LEU A 9 -10.43 -32.43 5.21
C LEU A 9 -9.52 -31.38 5.87
N GLU A 10 -8.99 -31.64 7.06
CA GLU A 10 -8.00 -30.80 7.73
C GLU A 10 -6.73 -30.60 6.89
N LYS A 11 -6.21 -31.65 6.26
CA LYS A 11 -5.04 -31.56 5.37
C LYS A 11 -5.32 -30.72 4.14
N ILE A 12 -6.52 -30.82 3.55
CA ILE A 12 -6.93 -30.01 2.40
C ILE A 12 -7.07 -28.54 2.80
N ILE A 13 -7.74 -28.26 3.92
CA ILE A 13 -7.86 -26.89 4.44
C ILE A 13 -6.48 -26.29 4.72
N PHE A 14 -5.59 -27.04 5.36
CA PHE A 14 -4.24 -26.57 5.63
C PHE A 14 -3.41 -26.34 4.35
N ALA A 15 -3.53 -27.22 3.35
CA ALA A 15 -2.83 -27.08 2.08
C ALA A 15 -3.33 -25.87 1.27
N SER A 16 -4.59 -25.47 1.42
CA SER A 16 -5.21 -24.34 0.70
C SER A 16 -4.46 -23.02 0.84
N ARG A 17 -3.66 -22.84 1.91
CA ARG A 17 -2.81 -21.66 2.10
C ARG A 17 -1.84 -21.42 0.94
N TRP A 18 -1.37 -22.48 0.28
CA TRP A 18 -0.45 -22.37 -0.86
C TRP A 18 -1.10 -21.76 -2.10
N LEU A 19 -2.44 -21.72 -2.17
CA LEU A 19 -3.16 -20.99 -3.21
C LEU A 19 -2.86 -19.48 -3.18
N GLN A 20 -2.48 -18.94 -2.02
CA GLN A 20 -2.13 -17.52 -1.89
C GLN A 20 -0.74 -17.19 -2.44
N ALA A 21 0.20 -18.16 -2.43
CA ALA A 21 1.56 -17.95 -2.92
C ALA A 21 1.63 -17.38 -4.37
N PRO A 22 0.91 -17.92 -5.36
CA PRO A 22 0.89 -17.34 -6.71
C PRO A 22 0.22 -15.96 -6.77
N LEU A 23 -0.71 -15.63 -5.87
CA LEU A 23 -1.30 -14.28 -5.79
C LEU A 23 -0.22 -13.26 -5.39
N TYR A 24 0.60 -13.58 -4.40
CA TYR A 24 1.71 -12.73 -3.99
C TYR A 24 2.76 -12.58 -5.11
N ALA A 25 3.03 -13.65 -5.88
CA ALA A 25 3.89 -13.54 -7.07
C ALA A 25 3.29 -12.59 -8.12
N GLY A 26 1.97 -12.64 -8.34
CA GLY A 26 1.27 -11.68 -9.19
C GLY A 26 1.40 -10.24 -8.69
N LEU A 27 1.31 -10.01 -7.39
CA LEU A 27 1.54 -8.69 -6.79
C LEU A 27 2.97 -8.20 -7.02
N ILE A 28 3.99 -9.07 -6.93
CA ILE A 28 5.39 -8.71 -7.24
C ILE A 28 5.50 -8.20 -8.70
N ILE A 29 4.87 -8.89 -9.65
CA ILE A 29 4.82 -8.45 -11.05
C ILE A 29 4.15 -7.08 -11.15
N GLY A 30 3.04 -6.86 -10.43
CA GLY A 30 2.41 -5.55 -10.31
C GLY A 30 3.37 -4.47 -9.80
N GLY A 31 4.17 -4.77 -8.77
CA GLY A 31 5.21 -3.89 -8.26
C GLY A 31 6.25 -3.51 -9.32
N ILE A 32 6.71 -4.48 -10.12
CA ILE A 32 7.63 -4.23 -11.24
C ILE A 32 7.01 -3.28 -12.27
N LEU A 33 5.72 -3.47 -12.62
CA LEU A 33 5.01 -2.59 -13.53
C LEU A 33 4.88 -1.16 -12.97
N TYR A 34 4.64 -1.01 -11.66
CA TYR A 34 4.64 0.29 -11.00
C TYR A 34 6.01 0.96 -11.02
N THR A 35 7.09 0.22 -10.77
CA THR A 35 8.46 0.75 -10.88
C THR A 35 8.77 1.21 -12.31
N TYR A 36 8.37 0.45 -13.32
CA TYR A 36 8.49 0.88 -14.71
C TYR A 36 7.72 2.17 -14.98
N LYS A 37 6.46 2.26 -14.54
CA LYS A 37 5.64 3.47 -14.70
C LYS A 37 6.26 4.68 -14.01
N PHE A 38 6.82 4.51 -12.81
CA PHE A 38 7.55 5.56 -12.09
C PHE A 38 8.71 6.11 -12.92
N LEU A 39 9.54 5.23 -13.50
CA LEU A 39 10.68 5.64 -14.31
C LEU A 39 10.24 6.41 -15.55
N VAL A 40 9.17 5.97 -16.22
CA VAL A 40 8.61 6.65 -17.38
C VAL A 40 8.15 8.06 -17.03
N GLU A 41 7.39 8.23 -15.94
CA GLU A 41 6.91 9.55 -15.50
C GLU A 41 8.07 10.46 -15.06
N LEU A 42 9.07 9.90 -14.38
CA LEU A 42 10.25 10.66 -13.98
C LEU A 42 11.02 11.18 -15.19
N ILE A 43 11.26 10.32 -16.19
CA ILE A 43 11.92 10.72 -17.43
C ILE A 43 11.09 11.79 -18.16
N HIS A 44 9.77 11.63 -18.21
CA HIS A 44 8.89 12.63 -18.81
C HIS A 44 9.04 14.02 -18.17
N LEU A 45 9.09 14.09 -16.83
CA LEU A 45 9.29 15.34 -16.10
C LEU A 45 10.68 15.94 -16.31
N ILE A 46 11.73 15.13 -16.37
CA ILE A 46 13.09 15.59 -16.62
C ILE A 46 13.21 16.17 -18.03
N VAL A 47 12.65 15.50 -19.03
CA VAL A 47 12.77 15.92 -20.44
C VAL A 47 12.02 17.22 -20.71
N HIS A 48 10.88 17.45 -20.06
CA HIS A 48 10.03 18.63 -20.31
C HIS A 48 10.17 19.73 -19.25
N ILE A 49 11.20 19.68 -18.40
CA ILE A 49 11.32 20.59 -17.24
C ILE A 49 11.35 22.08 -17.62
N GLU A 50 11.87 22.42 -18.80
CA GLU A 50 11.91 23.80 -19.31
C GLU A 50 10.58 24.25 -19.95
N GLU A 51 9.72 23.30 -20.32
CA GLU A 51 8.46 23.55 -21.05
C GLU A 51 7.22 23.52 -20.12
N ILE A 52 7.27 22.76 -19.04
CA ILE A 52 6.15 22.60 -18.11
C ILE A 52 6.03 23.78 -17.13
N THR A 53 4.80 24.16 -16.81
CA THR A 53 4.53 25.16 -15.78
C THR A 53 4.87 24.64 -14.38
N GLU A 54 5.09 25.55 -13.42
CA GLU A 54 5.33 25.19 -12.02
C GLU A 54 4.21 24.30 -11.44
N THR A 55 2.95 24.61 -11.78
CA THR A 55 1.80 23.78 -11.40
C THR A 55 1.89 22.37 -11.99
N ALA A 56 2.25 22.23 -13.27
CA ALA A 56 2.40 20.94 -13.91
C ALA A 56 3.55 20.12 -13.32
N LEU A 57 4.68 20.77 -13.00
CA LEU A 57 5.80 20.14 -12.30
C LEU A 57 5.37 19.62 -10.92
N MET A 58 4.65 20.43 -10.13
CA MET A 58 4.11 20.00 -8.84
C MET A 58 3.15 18.81 -8.96
N LEU A 59 2.23 18.82 -9.94
CA LEU A 59 1.32 17.70 -10.20
C LEU A 59 2.08 16.42 -10.62
N GLY A 60 3.15 16.57 -11.40
CA GLY A 60 4.03 15.49 -11.79
C GLY A 60 4.74 14.85 -10.60
N ILE A 61 5.36 15.67 -9.74
CA ILE A 61 5.99 15.20 -8.50
C ILE A 61 4.97 14.47 -7.62
N LEU A 62 3.75 15.00 -7.49
CA LEU A 62 2.72 14.36 -6.71
C LEU A 62 2.31 12.99 -7.25
N THR A 63 2.26 12.85 -8.57
CA THR A 63 2.00 11.57 -9.25
C THR A 63 3.11 10.55 -8.94
N LEU A 64 4.37 10.99 -8.90
CA LEU A 64 5.49 10.14 -8.49
C LEU A 64 5.38 9.72 -7.02
N VAL A 65 5.01 10.63 -6.12
CA VAL A 65 4.76 10.32 -4.70
C VAL A 65 3.64 9.28 -4.58
N ASP A 66 2.54 9.44 -5.33
CA ASP A 66 1.43 8.51 -5.30
C ASP A 66 1.85 7.08 -5.70
N ILE A 67 2.63 6.95 -6.78
CA ILE A 67 3.18 5.67 -7.23
C ILE A 67 4.06 5.03 -6.13
N THR A 68 4.97 5.80 -5.52
CA THR A 68 5.88 5.26 -4.47
C THR A 68 5.13 4.75 -3.25
N MET A 69 4.06 5.43 -2.87
CA MET A 69 3.27 5.05 -1.71
C MET A 69 2.38 3.85 -1.98
N VAL A 70 1.83 3.69 -3.19
CA VAL A 70 1.17 2.43 -3.61
C VAL A 70 2.18 1.28 -3.58
N ALA A 71 3.41 1.49 -4.06
CA ALA A 71 4.46 0.47 -4.01
C ALA A 71 4.82 0.06 -2.57
N ASN A 72 4.91 1.01 -1.64
CA ASN A 72 5.16 0.73 -0.22
C ASN A 72 4.05 -0.10 0.42
N LEU A 73 2.79 0.24 0.13
CA LEU A 73 1.62 -0.54 0.55
C LEU A 73 1.67 -1.96 -0.02
N LEU A 74 2.00 -2.09 -1.30
CA LEU A 74 2.08 -3.36 -2.00
C LEU A 74 3.13 -4.28 -1.36
N ILE A 75 4.33 -3.77 -1.06
CA ILE A 75 5.38 -4.51 -0.35
C ILE A 75 4.89 -4.98 1.03
N MET A 76 4.21 -4.11 1.78
CA MET A 76 3.64 -4.44 3.09
C MET A 76 2.62 -5.58 3.00
N VAL A 77 1.75 -5.56 1.99
CA VAL A 77 0.75 -6.61 1.75
C VAL A 77 1.39 -7.92 1.34
N ILE A 78 2.41 -7.90 0.46
CA ILE A 78 3.11 -9.12 0.03
C ILE A 78 3.78 -9.79 1.22
N ILE A 79 4.65 -9.05 1.92
CA ILE A 79 5.50 -9.62 2.97
C ILE A 79 4.65 -10.00 4.18
N GLY A 80 3.77 -9.10 4.62
CA GLY A 80 2.87 -9.34 5.76
C GLY A 80 1.91 -10.49 5.47
N GLY A 81 1.23 -10.46 4.32
CA GLY A 81 0.29 -11.51 3.92
C GLY A 81 0.96 -12.87 3.79
N TYR A 82 2.10 -12.94 3.12
CA TYR A 82 2.84 -14.21 2.98
C TYR A 82 3.31 -14.75 4.34
N ALA A 83 3.88 -13.90 5.20
CA ALA A 83 4.36 -14.27 6.53
C ALA A 83 3.22 -14.77 7.45
N THR A 84 2.05 -14.13 7.39
CA THR A 84 0.89 -14.50 8.21
C THR A 84 0.21 -15.77 7.73
N PHE A 85 0.01 -15.93 6.40
CA PHE A 85 -0.90 -16.94 5.88
C PHE A 85 -0.22 -18.13 5.18
N VAL A 86 0.98 -17.95 4.60
CA VAL A 86 1.63 -19.01 3.81
C VAL A 86 2.76 -19.65 4.58
N SER A 87 3.81 -18.90 4.88
CA SER A 87 5.01 -19.39 5.53
C SER A 87 5.73 -18.27 6.26
N ARG A 88 6.33 -18.60 7.42
CA ARG A 88 7.24 -17.69 8.09
C ARG A 88 8.45 -17.43 7.19
N LEU A 89 8.81 -16.15 7.07
CA LEU A 89 10.02 -15.71 6.39
C LEU A 89 11.16 -15.74 7.40
N ASP A 90 12.07 -16.71 7.28
CA ASP A 90 13.23 -16.81 8.17
C ASP A 90 14.39 -15.96 7.63
N LEU A 91 14.37 -14.67 7.99
CA LEU A 91 15.35 -13.66 7.55
C LEU A 91 16.22 -13.18 8.71
N GLU A 92 16.44 -14.03 9.74
CA GLU A 92 17.20 -13.65 10.94
C GLU A 92 18.66 -13.26 10.66
N LYS A 93 19.22 -13.69 9.52
CA LYS A 93 20.63 -13.45 9.14
C LYS A 93 20.85 -12.30 8.14
N GLU A 94 19.79 -11.64 7.69
CA GLU A 94 19.89 -10.52 6.74
C GLU A 94 20.24 -9.23 7.49
N VAL A 95 21.42 -8.65 7.20
CA VAL A 95 21.95 -7.43 7.86
C VAL A 95 21.09 -6.19 7.53
N ASP A 96 20.47 -6.16 6.34
CA ASP A 96 19.73 -5.00 5.83
C ASP A 96 18.20 -5.12 5.99
N LYS A 97 17.71 -6.00 6.87
CA LYS A 97 16.27 -6.11 7.09
C LYS A 97 15.71 -4.85 7.76
N PRO A 98 14.62 -4.26 7.24
CA PRO A 98 14.06 -3.05 7.84
C PRO A 98 13.37 -3.35 9.18
N GLU A 99 13.46 -2.44 10.15
CA GLU A 99 12.98 -2.67 11.52
C GLU A 99 11.48 -3.04 11.61
N TRP A 100 10.67 -2.57 10.66
CA TRP A 100 9.25 -2.90 10.61
C TRP A 100 8.99 -4.41 10.42
N LEU A 101 9.94 -5.15 9.85
CA LEU A 101 9.86 -6.58 9.58
C LEU A 101 9.95 -7.43 10.85
N ASN A 102 10.67 -6.96 11.87
CA ASN A 102 10.82 -7.65 13.16
C ASN A 102 9.56 -7.55 14.03
N LYS A 103 8.62 -6.67 13.67
CA LYS A 103 7.35 -6.42 14.36
C LYS A 103 6.17 -6.61 13.40
N VAL A 104 6.22 -7.64 12.56
CA VAL A 104 5.08 -8.01 11.70
C VAL A 104 4.10 -8.80 12.57
N ASP A 105 3.30 -8.07 13.33
CA ASP A 105 2.08 -8.59 13.92
C ASP A 105 0.86 -8.07 13.14
N ALA A 106 -0.23 -8.84 13.12
CA ALA A 106 -1.42 -8.47 12.36
C ALA A 106 -1.99 -7.11 12.80
N GLY A 107 -1.86 -6.75 14.08
CA GLY A 107 -2.28 -5.44 14.60
C GLY A 107 -1.43 -4.30 14.07
N THR A 108 -0.09 -4.46 14.12
CA THR A 108 0.86 -3.45 13.62
C THR A 108 0.77 -3.27 12.10
N LEU A 109 0.45 -4.34 11.35
CA LEU A 109 0.22 -4.24 9.91
C LEU A 109 -1.01 -3.37 9.60
N LYS A 110 -2.13 -3.59 10.29
CA LYS A 110 -3.37 -2.80 10.09
C LYS A 110 -3.15 -1.32 10.37
N VAL A 111 -2.47 -0.97 11.46
CA VAL A 111 -2.18 0.44 11.82
C VAL A 111 -1.31 1.11 10.76
N LYS A 112 -0.26 0.42 10.27
CA LYS A 112 0.64 0.97 9.24
C LYS A 112 -0.03 1.11 7.88
N LEU A 113 -0.87 0.15 7.48
CA LEU A 113 -1.68 0.23 6.27
C LEU A 113 -2.66 1.40 6.34
N SER A 114 -3.36 1.56 7.47
CA SER A 114 -4.27 2.67 7.69
C SER A 114 -3.58 4.04 7.64
N GLY A 115 -2.42 4.17 8.32
CA GLY A 115 -1.63 5.40 8.29
C GLY A 115 -1.14 5.75 6.88
N SER A 116 -0.74 4.74 6.10
CA SER A 116 -0.36 4.92 4.70
C SER A 116 -1.57 5.39 3.87
N LEU A 117 -2.76 4.80 4.04
CA LEU A 117 -3.99 5.23 3.37
C LEU A 117 -4.40 6.68 3.69
N VAL A 118 -4.26 7.10 4.94
CA VAL A 118 -4.47 8.50 5.34
C VAL A 118 -3.45 9.42 4.65
N GLY A 119 -2.18 9.01 4.58
CA GLY A 119 -1.14 9.72 3.85
C GLY A 119 -1.49 9.92 2.37
N VAL A 120 -1.91 8.84 1.69
CA VAL A 120 -2.39 8.86 0.29
C VAL A 120 -3.46 9.93 0.09
N SER A 121 -4.49 9.86 0.93
CA SER A 121 -5.63 10.74 0.82
C SER A 121 -5.26 12.21 1.09
N GLY A 122 -4.31 12.47 2.00
CA GLY A 122 -3.82 13.82 2.30
C GLY A 122 -3.03 14.43 1.14
N ILE A 123 -2.16 13.65 0.51
CA ILE A 123 -1.40 14.05 -0.69
C ILE A 123 -2.38 14.43 -1.81
N HIS A 124 -3.41 13.62 -2.04
CA HIS A 124 -4.42 13.87 -3.06
C HIS A 124 -5.25 15.14 -2.78
N LEU A 125 -5.59 15.41 -1.51
CA LEU A 125 -6.22 16.68 -1.11
C LEU A 125 -5.32 17.87 -1.43
N LEU A 126 -4.01 17.74 -1.19
CA LEU A 126 -3.02 18.77 -1.47
C LEU A 126 -2.93 19.06 -2.98
N GLN A 127 -3.01 18.02 -3.83
CA GLN A 127 -3.13 18.18 -5.30
C GLN A 127 -4.26 19.11 -5.71
N ILE A 128 -5.39 18.93 -5.03
CA ILE A 128 -6.66 19.56 -5.39
C ILE A 128 -6.70 20.97 -4.86
N PHE A 129 -6.11 21.20 -3.69
CA PHE A 129 -5.86 22.53 -3.17
C PHE A 129 -4.97 23.37 -4.10
N ILE A 130 -3.89 22.79 -4.64
CA ILE A 130 -2.99 23.49 -5.57
C ILE A 130 -3.71 23.94 -6.85
N ASN A 131 -4.64 23.14 -7.36
CA ASN A 131 -5.37 23.42 -8.60
C ASN A 131 -6.86 23.67 -8.35
N ILE A 132 -7.19 24.36 -7.25
CA ILE A 132 -8.57 24.46 -6.75
C ILE A 132 -9.50 25.24 -7.68
N GLU A 133 -8.96 26.23 -8.40
CA GLU A 133 -9.74 27.07 -9.32
C GLU A 133 -10.33 26.27 -10.50
N ASN A 134 -9.75 25.12 -10.84
CA ASN A 134 -10.19 24.25 -11.93
C ASN A 134 -10.95 23.01 -11.44
N LYS A 135 -11.41 23.00 -10.18
CA LYS A 135 -12.06 21.82 -9.56
C LYS A 135 -13.50 22.11 -9.17
N ASN A 136 -14.36 21.12 -9.32
CA ASN A 136 -15.75 21.21 -8.88
C ASN A 136 -15.81 21.18 -7.34
N LEU A 137 -16.39 22.22 -6.73
CA LEU A 137 -16.58 22.35 -5.28
C LEU A 137 -17.23 21.12 -4.62
N GLU A 138 -18.16 20.45 -5.30
CA GLU A 138 -18.82 19.25 -4.77
C GLU A 138 -17.82 18.08 -4.65
N GLN A 139 -16.96 17.90 -5.65
CA GLN A 139 -15.92 16.88 -5.63
C GLN A 139 -14.86 17.15 -4.54
N VAL A 140 -14.45 18.42 -4.41
CA VAL A 140 -13.52 18.84 -3.34
C VAL A 140 -14.11 18.55 -1.96
N THR A 141 -15.39 18.89 -1.76
CA THR A 141 -16.10 18.66 -0.49
C THR A 141 -16.19 17.19 -0.15
N LEU A 142 -16.55 16.33 -1.12
CA LEU A 142 -16.62 14.88 -0.92
C LEU A 142 -15.26 14.28 -0.56
N GLN A 143 -14.17 14.74 -1.17
CA GLN A 143 -12.83 14.23 -0.83
C GLN A 143 -12.39 14.67 0.56
N ILE A 144 -12.69 15.90 0.98
CA ILE A 144 -12.45 16.34 2.37
C ILE A 144 -13.20 15.42 3.34
N ILE A 145 -14.47 15.12 3.06
CA ILE A 145 -15.28 14.22 3.88
C ILE A 145 -14.64 12.82 3.95
N ILE A 146 -14.25 12.25 2.82
CA ILE A 146 -13.59 10.93 2.76
C ILE A 146 -12.28 10.94 3.56
N HIS A 147 -11.47 11.99 3.43
CA HIS A 147 -10.22 12.13 4.17
C HIS A 147 -10.45 12.15 5.68
N VAL A 148 -11.44 12.91 6.14
CA VAL A 148 -11.82 12.95 7.57
C VAL A 148 -12.28 11.56 8.04
N VAL A 149 -13.06 10.83 7.25
CA VAL A 149 -13.48 9.46 7.58
C VAL A 149 -12.28 8.52 7.71
N PHE A 150 -11.30 8.60 6.81
CA PHE A 150 -10.06 7.83 6.91
C PHE A 150 -9.24 8.22 8.15
N LEU A 151 -9.12 9.52 8.45
CA LEU A 151 -8.39 10.01 9.62
C LEU A 151 -9.01 9.45 10.91
N VAL A 152 -10.33 9.54 11.06
CA VAL A 152 -11.06 9.03 12.22
C VAL A 152 -10.92 7.51 12.32
N SER A 153 -11.06 6.78 11.21
CA SER A 153 -10.91 5.32 11.17
C SER A 153 -9.51 4.89 11.60
N SER A 154 -8.48 5.62 11.14
CA SER A 154 -7.08 5.34 11.49
C SER A 154 -6.77 5.61 12.96
N ILE A 155 -7.35 6.67 13.54
CA ILE A 155 -7.22 6.96 14.97
C ILE A 155 -7.91 5.88 15.80
N ALA A 156 -9.13 5.47 15.42
CA ALA A 156 -9.86 4.42 16.10
C ALA A 156 -9.07 3.10 16.09
N LEU A 157 -8.52 2.71 14.93
CA LEU A 157 -7.72 1.50 14.78
C LEU A 157 -6.43 1.56 15.62
N ALA A 158 -5.74 2.71 15.63
CA ALA A 158 -4.56 2.91 16.47
C ALA A 158 -4.87 2.82 17.97
N TYR A 159 -6.09 3.18 18.39
CA TYR A 159 -6.51 3.05 19.79
C TYR A 159 -6.86 1.61 20.18
N THR A 160 -7.37 0.79 19.25
CA THR A 160 -7.71 -0.61 19.52
C THR A 160 -6.51 -1.55 19.58
N GLU A 161 -5.40 -1.17 18.95
CA GLU A 161 -4.17 -1.98 18.86
C GLU A 161 -3.10 -1.54 19.90
N LYS A 162 -3.50 -0.70 20.88
CA LYS A 162 -2.68 -0.18 21.97
C LYS A 162 -2.86 -1.00 23.25
#